data_AF-A0A0Q7EG19-F1
#
_entry.id   AF-A0A0Q7EG19-F1
#
_cell.length_a   1.000
_cell.length_b   1.000
_cell.length_c   1.000
_cell.angle_alpha   90.00
_cell.angle_beta   90.00
_cell.angle_gamma   90.00
#
_symmetry.space_group_name_H-M   'P 1'
#
loop_
_entity.id
_entity.type
_entity.pdbx_description
1 polymer ?
#
loop_
_entity_poly.entity_id
_entity_poly.type
_entity_poly.pdbx_seq_one_letter_code
_entity_poly.pdbx_strand_id
1 'polypeptide(L)'
;MRELAAAGFSHLVNHRPDEEEPGQPSADQIAAAAELSGLKVVNAPVRGLPDAEAVTATRQAIDSLGPNDKALLFCRSGMRSAAAWAMAERIRGADPDVLRAAAAEAGYDLSRLPL
;
A
#
# COMPACT_ATOMS: atom_id res chain seq x y z
N MET A 1 13.20 -5.77 5.81
CA MET A 1 13.43 -4.32 5.71
C MET A 1 14.71 -3.97 4.96
N ARG A 2 15.89 -4.40 5.41
CA ARG A 2 17.16 -4.15 4.68
C ARG A 2 17.14 -4.59 3.22
N GLU A 3 16.58 -5.75 2.91
CA GLU A 3 16.45 -6.24 1.53
C GLU A 3 15.52 -5.36 0.68
N LEU A 4 14.46 -4.81 1.27
CA LEU A 4 13.57 -3.86 0.58
C LEU A 4 14.33 -2.56 0.25
N ALA A 5 15.03 -2.00 1.22
CA ALA A 5 15.86 -0.82 1.01
C ALA A 5 16.92 -1.07 -0.09
N ALA A 6 17.58 -2.23 -0.06
CA ALA A 6 18.57 -2.62 -1.07
C ALA A 6 17.95 -2.80 -2.48
N ALA A 7 16.66 -3.18 -2.57
CA ALA A 7 15.92 -3.30 -3.83
C ALA A 7 15.36 -1.97 -4.37
N GLY A 8 15.66 -0.85 -3.71
CA GLY A 8 15.25 0.50 -4.11
C GLY A 8 13.86 0.92 -3.61
N PHE A 9 13.29 0.19 -2.65
CA PHE A 9 12.12 0.69 -1.94
C PHE A 9 12.52 1.78 -0.98
N SER A 10 11.79 2.89 -0.97
CA SER A 10 11.99 4.01 -0.04
C SER A 10 10.77 4.25 0.86
N HIS A 11 9.60 3.74 0.47
CA HIS A 11 8.36 3.87 1.24
C HIS A 11 7.72 2.50 1.51
N LEU A 12 7.10 2.38 2.67
CA LEU A 12 6.30 1.24 3.09
C LEU A 12 4.93 1.75 3.55
N VAL A 13 3.85 1.23 2.96
CA VAL A 13 2.47 1.61 3.32
C VAL A 13 1.74 0.39 3.90
N ASN A 14 1.45 0.45 5.18
CA ASN A 14 0.76 -0.61 5.91
C ASN A 14 -0.76 -0.38 5.91
N HIS A 15 -1.48 -1.26 5.22
CA HIS A 15 -2.94 -1.30 5.21
C HIS A 15 -3.51 -2.38 6.14
N ARG A 16 -2.65 -3.04 6.91
CA ARG A 16 -3.02 -4.08 7.86
C ARG A 16 -3.29 -3.45 9.23
N PRO A 17 -4.52 -3.50 9.76
CA PRO A 17 -4.78 -3.22 11.16
C PRO A 17 -3.99 -4.18 12.05
N ASP A 18 -3.64 -3.73 13.25
CA ASP A 18 -3.05 -4.60 14.25
C ASP A 18 -4.03 -5.68 14.72
N GLU A 19 -3.45 -6.75 15.28
CA GLU A 19 -4.18 -7.84 15.94
C GLU A 19 -5.15 -8.62 15.02
N GLU A 20 -4.88 -8.69 13.70
CA GLU A 20 -5.68 -9.54 12.80
C GLU A 20 -5.37 -11.04 12.95
N GLU A 21 -4.14 -11.41 13.34
CA GLU A 21 -3.78 -12.82 13.57
C GLU A 21 -2.73 -12.99 14.69
N PRO A 22 -2.72 -14.13 15.40
CA PRO A 22 -1.71 -14.42 16.41
C PRO A 22 -0.30 -14.37 15.84
N GLY A 23 0.60 -13.64 16.53
CA GLY A 23 1.99 -13.48 16.10
C GLY A 23 2.20 -12.43 15.00
N GLN A 24 1.17 -11.69 14.60
CA GLN A 24 1.32 -10.51 13.75
C GLN A 24 2.22 -9.46 14.44
N PRO A 25 3.28 -8.97 13.78
CA PRO A 25 4.01 -7.79 14.25
C PRO A 25 3.10 -6.56 14.26
N SER A 26 3.18 -5.73 15.30
CA SER A 26 2.41 -4.49 15.36
C SER A 26 2.90 -3.48 14.33
N ALA A 27 2.05 -2.52 13.96
CA ALA A 27 2.40 -1.43 13.07
C ALA A 27 3.63 -0.66 13.59
N ASP A 28 3.75 -0.46 14.91
CA ASP A 28 4.90 0.18 15.54
C ASP A 28 6.18 -0.64 15.40
N GLN A 29 6.12 -1.97 15.57
CA GLN A 29 7.27 -2.85 15.36
C GLN A 29 7.73 -2.83 13.90
N ILE A 30 6.79 -2.83 12.96
CA ILE A 30 7.08 -2.72 11.53
C ILE A 30 7.71 -1.36 11.22
N ALA A 31 7.14 -0.28 11.75
CA ALA A 31 7.66 1.08 11.57
C ALA A 31 9.09 1.21 12.07
N ALA A 32 9.37 0.79 13.30
CA ALA A 32 10.71 0.81 13.88
C ALA A 32 11.72 0.03 13.03
N ALA A 33 11.36 -1.16 12.54
CA ALA A 33 12.24 -1.97 11.70
C ALA A 33 12.52 -1.34 10.32
N ALA A 34 11.52 -0.65 9.77
CA ALA A 34 11.61 0.04 8.49
C ALA A 34 12.46 1.31 8.60
N GLU A 35 12.26 2.12 9.63
CA GLU A 35 13.06 3.33 9.93
C GLU A 35 14.54 3.00 10.13
N LEU A 36 14.85 1.93 10.87
CA LEU A 36 16.23 1.43 11.02
C LEU A 36 16.89 1.00 9.70
N SER A 37 16.08 0.80 8.64
CA SER A 37 16.56 0.47 7.30
C SER A 37 16.46 1.65 6.33
N GLY A 38 16.10 2.86 6.80
CA GLY A 38 15.96 4.06 5.99
C GLY A 38 14.67 4.15 5.17
N LEU A 39 13.67 3.32 5.49
CA LEU A 39 12.37 3.34 4.82
C LEU A 39 11.42 4.29 5.54
N LYS A 40 10.70 5.12 4.79
CA LYS A 40 9.58 5.91 5.32
C LYS A 40 8.35 5.01 5.47
N VAL A 41 7.64 5.10 6.58
CA VAL A 41 6.43 4.31 6.83
C VAL A 41 5.20 5.18 6.86
N VAL A 42 4.15 4.72 6.19
CA VAL A 42 2.79 5.27 6.26
C VAL A 42 1.86 4.19 6.76
N ASN A 43 1.27 4.39 7.93
CA ASN A 43 0.26 3.49 8.48
C ASN A 43 -1.14 4.01 8.10
N ALA A 44 -1.86 3.23 7.30
CA ALA A 44 -3.20 3.55 6.79
C ALA A 44 -4.09 2.29 6.85
N PRO A 45 -4.41 1.78 8.06
CA PRO A 45 -5.05 0.48 8.24
C PRO A 45 -6.45 0.45 7.64
N VAL A 46 -6.75 -0.61 6.87
CA VAL A 46 -8.05 -0.77 6.18
C VAL A 46 -8.81 -1.98 6.71
N ARG A 47 -10.07 -1.78 7.11
CA ARG A 47 -11.02 -2.85 7.44
C ARG A 47 -12.09 -2.94 6.35
N GLY A 48 -11.93 -3.91 5.44
CA GLY A 48 -12.80 -4.04 4.27
C GLY A 48 -12.32 -3.17 3.10
N LEU A 49 -13.16 -2.24 2.64
CA LEU A 49 -12.83 -1.32 1.55
C LEU A 49 -12.01 -0.12 2.08
N PRO A 50 -10.99 0.37 1.36
CA PRO A 50 -10.28 1.59 1.72
C PRO A 50 -11.23 2.79 1.77
N ASP A 51 -11.16 3.56 2.86
CA ASP A 51 -11.88 4.81 3.00
C ASP A 51 -11.08 5.99 2.40
N ALA A 52 -11.67 7.19 2.44
CA ALA A 52 -11.05 8.38 1.88
C ALA A 52 -9.71 8.75 2.55
N GLU A 53 -9.56 8.45 3.84
CA GLU A 53 -8.33 8.71 4.59
C GLU A 53 -7.22 7.77 4.12
N ALA A 54 -7.47 6.47 4.10
CA ALA A 54 -6.51 5.47 3.65
C ALA A 54 -6.11 5.69 2.18
N VAL A 55 -7.07 6.01 1.31
CA VAL A 55 -6.80 6.31 -0.11
C VAL A 55 -5.95 7.58 -0.23
N THR A 56 -6.22 8.62 0.55
CA THR A 56 -5.44 9.86 0.52
C THR A 56 -4.02 9.65 1.05
N ALA A 57 -3.85 8.92 2.15
CA ALA A 57 -2.53 8.59 2.69
C ALA A 57 -1.71 7.75 1.69
N THR A 58 -2.35 6.79 1.04
CA THR A 58 -1.72 5.96 -0.02
C THR A 58 -1.27 6.83 -1.19
N ARG A 59 -2.14 7.71 -1.68
CA ARG A 59 -1.80 8.64 -2.76
C ARG A 59 -0.61 9.51 -2.36
N GLN A 60 -0.66 10.14 -1.18
CA GLN A 60 0.43 10.99 -0.71
C GLN A 60 1.77 10.25 -0.61
N ALA A 61 1.76 9.00 -0.19
CA ALA A 61 2.97 8.17 -0.12
C ALA A 61 3.56 7.88 -1.52
N ILE A 62 2.71 7.64 -2.52
CA ILE A 62 3.12 7.45 -3.92
C ILE A 62 3.64 8.77 -4.51
N ASP A 63 2.95 9.88 -4.23
CA ASP A 63 3.29 11.20 -4.74
C ASP A 63 4.63 11.72 -4.22
N SER A 64 5.06 11.26 -3.04
CA SER A 64 6.34 11.64 -2.44
C SER A 64 7.53 10.80 -2.92
N LEU A 65 7.32 9.85 -3.83
CA LEU A 65 8.40 9.05 -4.40
C LEU A 65 9.29 9.90 -5.31
N GLY A 66 10.61 9.73 -5.15
CA GLY A 66 11.57 10.23 -6.14
C GLY A 66 11.51 9.45 -7.47
N PRO A 67 12.16 9.93 -8.54
CA PRO A 67 12.08 9.33 -9.87
C PRO A 67 12.48 7.84 -9.97
N ASN A 68 13.32 7.36 -9.05
CA ASN A 68 13.81 5.97 -9.01
C ASN A 68 13.31 5.21 -7.77
N ASP A 69 12.47 5.83 -6.97
CA ASP A 69 12.00 5.27 -5.71
C ASP A 69 10.82 4.32 -5.94
N LYS A 70 10.68 3.34 -5.06
CA LYS A 70 9.53 2.43 -5.04
C LYS A 70 8.83 2.48 -3.68
N ALA A 71 7.52 2.32 -3.71
CA ALA A 71 6.73 2.05 -2.52
C ALA A 71 6.33 0.57 -2.47
N LEU A 72 6.42 -0.03 -1.28
CA LEU A 72 5.78 -1.33 -1.00
C LEU A 72 4.50 -1.07 -0.21
N LEU A 73 3.36 -1.41 -0.78
CA LEU A 73 2.07 -1.38 -0.09
C LEU A 73 1.74 -2.82 0.34
N PHE A 74 1.37 -3.03 1.60
CA PHE A 74 1.06 -4.37 2.08
C PHE A 74 -0.14 -4.39 3.03
N CYS A 75 -0.81 -5.55 3.08
CA CYS A 75 -1.74 -5.91 4.15
C CYS A 75 -1.51 -7.38 4.53
N ARG A 76 -2.56 -8.17 4.81
CA ARG A 76 -2.43 -9.63 5.00
C ARG A 76 -2.25 -10.39 3.69
N SER A 77 -3.06 -10.10 2.67
CA SER A 77 -3.07 -10.82 1.37
C SER A 77 -2.76 -9.93 0.17
N GLY A 78 -2.54 -8.62 0.39
CA GLY A 78 -2.35 -7.61 -0.65
C GLY A 78 -3.64 -7.02 -1.23
N MET A 79 -4.80 -7.67 -1.08
CA MET A 79 -6.07 -7.21 -1.68
C MET A 79 -6.47 -5.77 -1.27
N ARG A 80 -6.34 -5.41 0.02
CA ARG A 80 -6.64 -4.04 0.49
C ARG A 80 -5.69 -3.00 -0.08
N SER A 81 -4.44 -3.39 -0.28
CA SER A 81 -3.39 -2.53 -0.83
C SER A 81 -3.58 -2.31 -2.33
N ALA A 82 -3.95 -3.35 -3.07
CA ALA A 82 -4.32 -3.24 -4.48
C ALA A 82 -5.56 -2.33 -4.65
N ALA A 83 -6.56 -2.49 -3.78
CA ALA A 83 -7.73 -1.61 -3.76
C ALA A 83 -7.36 -0.14 -3.46
N ALA A 84 -6.56 0.10 -2.42
CA ALA A 84 -6.17 1.45 -2.03
C ALA A 84 -5.33 2.15 -3.11
N TRP A 85 -4.41 1.41 -3.75
CA TRP A 85 -3.65 1.88 -4.91
C TRP A 85 -4.58 2.26 -6.07
N ALA A 86 -5.47 1.37 -6.49
CA ALA A 86 -6.35 1.63 -7.63
C ALA A 86 -7.28 2.83 -7.37
N MET A 87 -7.83 2.94 -6.16
CA MET A 87 -8.65 4.09 -5.78
C MET A 87 -7.84 5.40 -5.72
N ALA A 88 -6.57 5.35 -5.29
CA ALA A 88 -5.67 6.50 -5.30
C ALA A 88 -5.34 6.97 -6.73
N GLU A 89 -5.02 6.04 -7.64
CA GLU A 89 -4.80 6.34 -9.06
C GLU A 89 -6.07 6.81 -9.76
N ARG A 90 -7.23 6.29 -9.36
CA ARG A 90 -8.51 6.73 -9.91
C ARG A 90 -8.80 8.21 -9.63
N ILE A 91 -8.43 8.69 -8.44
CA ILE A 91 -8.50 10.13 -8.08
C ILE A 91 -7.57 10.96 -8.97
N ARG A 92 -6.44 10.39 -9.44
CA ARG A 92 -5.52 11.02 -10.40
C ARG A 92 -6.07 11.03 -11.84
N GLY A 93 -7.24 10.44 -12.07
CA GLY A 93 -7.91 10.40 -13.37
C GLY A 93 -7.53 9.18 -14.22
N ALA A 94 -6.87 8.18 -13.64
CA ALA A 94 -6.59 6.94 -14.35
C ALA A 94 -7.89 6.22 -14.77
N ASP A 95 -7.84 5.56 -15.93
CA ASP A 95 -8.95 4.80 -16.47
C ASP A 95 -9.22 3.54 -15.62
N PRO A 96 -10.47 3.27 -15.22
CA PRO A 96 -10.77 2.18 -14.32
C PRO A 96 -10.51 0.79 -14.92
N ASP A 97 -10.60 0.62 -16.24
CA ASP A 97 -10.32 -0.67 -16.89
C ASP A 97 -8.82 -0.93 -16.98
N VAL A 98 -8.01 0.12 -17.19
CA VAL A 98 -6.55 0.04 -17.09
C VAL A 98 -6.12 -0.38 -15.67
N LEU A 99 -6.72 0.21 -14.64
CA LEU A 99 -6.43 -0.14 -13.24
C LEU A 99 -6.81 -1.59 -12.92
N ARG A 100 -7.97 -2.06 -13.42
CA ARG A 100 -8.39 -3.46 -13.25
C ARG A 100 -7.44 -4.42 -13.95
N ALA A 101 -7.00 -4.10 -15.17
CA ALA A 101 -6.05 -4.92 -15.91
C ALA A 101 -4.71 -5.03 -15.17
N ALA A 102 -4.14 -3.90 -14.74
CA ALA A 102 -2.88 -3.88 -14.00
C ALA A 102 -2.97 -4.64 -12.66
N ALA A 103 -4.08 -4.50 -11.93
CA ALA A 103 -4.29 -5.27 -10.71
C ALA A 103 -4.43 -6.78 -10.98
N ALA A 104 -5.11 -7.17 -12.07
CA ALA A 104 -5.25 -8.55 -12.47
C ALA A 104 -3.91 -9.20 -12.86
N GLU A 105 -3.01 -8.45 -13.54
CA GLU A 105 -1.63 -8.88 -13.81
C GLU A 105 -0.84 -9.13 -12.51
N ALA A 106 -1.13 -8.37 -11.46
CA ALA A 106 -0.60 -8.57 -10.12
C ALA A 106 -1.36 -9.63 -9.28
N GLY A 107 -2.37 -10.29 -9.84
CA GLY A 107 -3.14 -11.36 -9.18
C GLY A 107 -4.31 -10.89 -8.31
N TYR A 108 -4.76 -9.65 -8.46
CA TYR A 108 -5.86 -9.06 -7.68
C TYR A 108 -7.09 -8.76 -8.55
N ASP A 109 -8.25 -9.32 -8.19
CA ASP A 109 -9.53 -9.04 -8.86
C ASP A 109 -10.21 -7.81 -8.25
N LEU A 110 -10.21 -6.70 -9.00
CA LEU A 110 -10.85 -5.44 -8.61
C LEU A 110 -12.20 -5.18 -9.31
N SER A 111 -12.81 -6.20 -9.93
CA SER A 111 -14.07 -6.07 -10.68
C SER A 111 -15.23 -5.51 -9.86
N ARG A 112 -15.21 -5.70 -8.53
CA ARG A 112 -16.25 -5.24 -7.59
C ARG A 112 -15.96 -3.88 -6.95
N LEU A 113 -14.84 -3.25 -7.30
CA LEU A 113 -14.48 -1.94 -6.74
C LEU A 113 -15.16 -0.79 -7.51
N PRO A 114 -15.64 0.25 -6.80
CA PRO A 114 -16.15 1.47 -7.41
C PRO A 114 -14.96 2.36 -7.84
N LEU A 115 -14.28 1.94 -8.91
CA LEU A 115 -13.29 2.73 -9.64
C LEU A 115 -14.02 3.58 -10.69
#